data_AF-A0A9D2VG04-F1
#
_entry.id   AF-A0A9D2VG04-F1
#
_cell.length_a   1.000
_cell.length_b   1.000
_cell.length_c   1.000
_cell.angle_alpha   90.00
_cell.angle_beta   90.00
_cell.angle_gamma   90.00
#
_symmetry.space_group_name_H-M   'P 1'
#
loop_
_entity.id
_entity.type
_entity.pdbx_description
1 polymer ?
#
loop_
_entity_poly.entity_id
_entity_poly.type
_entity_poly.pdbx_seq_one_letter_code
_entity_poly.pdbx_strand_id
1 'polypeptide(L)'
;MSTIPNPKRRQWLRHIGSSALAGAAVVSAPSLARTPTHRVVIVGGGFGGATAARYIKQRLPQAEVSLIEAQAQYYTCPFSNLYLGGLKDFDELGHDFSNLAAQGIRVITDLATAVDTEQKRVHLAHHAAIHYDKLLLAPGIDFKWNALEGYDEAASLLAPHAWKTGPQTQRLKKQLEAMPDGGLFILVAPENPFRCPPGPYERVSMIAHYFKQHKPRSKILILDAKDAFSKQALFQQGWQQHYGSMIEWIPFAQDGKVVRVDANRLQVETEFGTVHQADVLNVIPPQQAGAIAVQAGVTDNSGWVPVDSSNFASQQVADVYVVGDASIASPMPKSGFAANAQAKVAATAIVNDLLGQDPAQAFYANTCYSLIAPHHGISVANAYVADETHVIETSGGVSPLDGSAAFRQKEADYGAAWYKAISQDIWNSPLVKAT
;
A
#
# COMPACT_ATOMS: atom_id res chain seq x y z
N MET A 1 -91.72 -21.44 -7.89
CA MET A 1 -92.17 -20.15 -8.42
C MET A 1 -92.38 -19.20 -7.25
N SER A 2 -91.71 -18.04 -7.31
CA SER A 2 -92.01 -16.77 -6.61
C SER A 2 -91.95 -16.72 -5.07
N THR A 3 -91.39 -15.74 -4.37
CA THR A 3 -90.52 -14.56 -4.61
C THR A 3 -90.35 -13.89 -3.22
N ILE A 4 -89.11 -13.54 -2.81
CA ILE A 4 -88.60 -12.21 -2.33
C ILE A 4 -89.33 -11.56 -1.10
N PRO A 5 -88.68 -10.87 -0.11
CA PRO A 5 -87.54 -9.93 -0.27
C PRO A 5 -86.41 -9.91 0.77
N ASN A 6 -85.30 -9.36 0.30
CA ASN A 6 -84.22 -8.71 1.05
C ASN A 6 -84.49 -7.18 1.05
N PRO A 7 -84.11 -6.42 2.09
CA PRO A 7 -83.06 -5.43 1.81
C PRO A 7 -82.05 -5.20 2.96
N LYS A 8 -80.79 -5.35 2.58
CA LYS A 8 -79.57 -4.58 2.88
C LYS A 8 -79.69 -3.32 3.77
N ARG A 9 -78.63 -3.21 4.60
CA ARG A 9 -77.62 -2.11 4.73
C ARG A 9 -77.73 -1.12 5.91
N ARG A 10 -76.56 -0.96 6.57
CA ARG A 10 -76.05 0.14 7.46
C ARG A 10 -76.46 -0.03 8.93
N GLN A 11 -75.60 0.09 9.96
CA GLN A 11 -74.28 0.69 10.21
C GLN A 11 -73.60 -0.12 11.35
N TRP A 12 -72.35 -0.55 11.23
CA TRP A 12 -71.12 0.15 11.66
C TRP A 12 -71.01 0.47 13.17
N LEU A 13 -70.09 -0.28 13.80
CA LEU A 13 -69.12 0.08 14.86
C LEU A 13 -69.44 -0.08 16.35
N ARG A 14 -68.46 -0.77 16.97
CA ARG A 14 -67.88 -0.61 18.32
C ARG A 14 -68.63 -1.24 19.49
N HIS A 15 -68.00 -2.24 20.12
CA HIS A 15 -67.36 -2.18 21.45
C HIS A 15 -66.73 -3.58 21.71
N ILE A 16 -65.41 -3.72 21.73
CA ILE A 16 -64.56 -3.81 22.95
C ILE A 16 -65.22 -4.63 24.07
N GLY A 17 -64.69 -5.82 24.32
CA GLY A 17 -65.14 -6.72 25.38
C GLY A 17 -64.25 -7.96 25.48
N SER A 18 -63.08 -7.76 26.04
CA SER A 18 -62.05 -8.73 26.43
C SER A 18 -62.59 -9.98 27.13
N SER A 19 -62.03 -11.16 26.83
CA SER A 19 -61.29 -12.06 27.75
C SER A 19 -61.38 -13.55 27.35
N ALA A 20 -60.24 -14.13 26.97
CA ALA A 20 -59.88 -15.52 27.26
C ALA A 20 -58.36 -15.70 27.07
N LEU A 21 -57.69 -16.01 28.19
CA LEU A 21 -56.26 -16.27 28.32
C LEU A 21 -55.87 -17.56 27.56
N ALA A 22 -54.85 -17.48 26.72
CA ALA A 22 -54.02 -18.62 26.34
C ALA A 22 -52.56 -18.21 26.54
N GLY A 23 -52.00 -18.58 27.70
CA GLY A 23 -50.59 -18.39 28.00
C GLY A 23 -49.73 -19.33 27.15
N ALA A 24 -49.17 -18.80 26.06
CA ALA A 24 -48.05 -19.42 25.38
C ALA A 24 -46.78 -19.01 26.12
N ALA A 25 -46.18 -19.96 26.84
CA ALA A 25 -44.80 -19.83 27.31
C ALA A 25 -43.89 -19.78 26.09
N VAL A 26 -43.49 -18.57 25.68
CA VAL A 26 -42.41 -18.38 24.73
C VAL A 26 -41.12 -18.71 25.47
N VAL A 27 -40.68 -19.96 25.38
CA VAL A 27 -39.32 -20.33 25.74
C VAL A 27 -38.41 -19.61 24.75
N SER A 28 -37.86 -18.47 25.17
CA SER A 28 -36.77 -17.81 24.47
C SER A 28 -35.59 -18.77 24.47
N ALA A 29 -35.40 -19.51 23.37
CA ALA A 29 -34.16 -20.24 23.16
C ALA A 29 -33.02 -19.21 23.22
N PRO A 30 -31.94 -19.46 23.99
CA PRO A 30 -30.78 -18.59 23.92
C PRO A 30 -30.31 -18.59 22.47
N SER A 31 -30.10 -17.42 21.89
CA SER A 31 -29.38 -17.29 20.64
C SER A 31 -28.00 -17.90 20.87
N LEU A 32 -27.83 -19.16 20.50
CA LEU A 32 -26.52 -19.77 20.30
C LEU A 32 -25.77 -18.78 19.44
N ALA A 33 -24.77 -18.12 20.02
CA ALA A 33 -23.85 -17.27 19.28
C ALA A 33 -23.27 -18.17 18.19
N ARG A 34 -23.78 -18.01 16.97
CA ARG A 34 -23.40 -18.84 15.84
C ARG A 34 -21.92 -18.55 15.63
N THR A 35 -21.07 -19.52 15.95
CA THR A 35 -19.63 -19.43 15.74
C THR A 35 -19.42 -18.95 14.30
N PRO A 36 -18.65 -17.87 14.06
CA PRO A 36 -18.39 -17.40 12.71
C PRO A 36 -17.95 -18.57 11.84
N THR A 37 -18.60 -18.77 10.70
CA THR A 37 -18.41 -20.00 9.92
C THR A 37 -17.03 -20.06 9.26
N HIS A 38 -16.36 -18.92 9.10
CA HIS A 38 -15.01 -18.81 8.53
C HIS A 38 -14.21 -17.72 9.24
N ARG A 39 -12.94 -18.00 9.51
CA ARG A 39 -11.96 -17.09 10.12
C ARG A 39 -10.91 -16.71 9.09
N VAL A 40 -10.83 -15.43 8.78
CA VAL A 40 -9.79 -14.86 7.91
C VAL A 40 -8.91 -13.94 8.73
N VAL A 41 -7.61 -14.23 8.75
CA VAL A 41 -6.62 -13.37 9.40
C VAL A 41 -5.83 -12.63 8.34
N ILE A 42 -5.64 -11.33 8.54
CA ILE A 42 -4.85 -10.46 7.68
C ILE A 42 -3.72 -9.85 8.50
N VAL A 43 -2.49 -9.91 7.98
CA VAL A 43 -1.31 -9.29 8.60
C VAL A 43 -0.81 -8.13 7.75
N GLY A 44 -0.88 -6.91 8.30
CA GLY A 44 -0.47 -5.65 7.68
C GLY A 44 -1.66 -4.77 7.27
N GLY A 45 -1.79 -3.59 7.87
CA GLY A 45 -2.87 -2.61 7.65
C GLY A 45 -2.63 -1.59 6.54
N GLY A 46 -1.63 -1.82 5.68
CA GLY A 46 -1.32 -0.95 4.55
C GLY A 46 -2.25 -1.14 3.34
N PHE A 47 -1.80 -0.67 2.16
CA PHE A 47 -2.60 -0.69 0.93
C PHE A 47 -3.21 -2.06 0.59
N GLY A 48 -2.47 -3.15 0.79
CA GLY A 48 -2.95 -4.51 0.51
C GLY A 48 -3.92 -5.01 1.57
N GLY A 49 -3.49 -5.13 2.81
CA GLY A 49 -4.26 -5.83 3.84
C GLY A 49 -5.51 -5.07 4.31
N ALA A 50 -5.49 -3.74 4.40
CA ALA A 50 -6.69 -2.97 4.70
C ALA A 50 -7.75 -3.09 3.57
N THR A 51 -7.31 -3.09 2.31
CA THR A 51 -8.19 -3.37 1.16
C THR A 51 -8.79 -4.77 1.27
N ALA A 52 -7.96 -5.79 1.52
CA ALA A 52 -8.42 -7.17 1.61
C ALA A 52 -9.42 -7.36 2.75
N ALA A 53 -9.10 -6.87 3.96
CA ALA A 53 -9.97 -6.97 5.12
C ALA A 53 -11.35 -6.36 4.85
N ARG A 54 -11.37 -5.16 4.26
CA ARG A 54 -12.59 -4.49 3.81
C ARG A 54 -13.36 -5.37 2.84
N TYR A 55 -12.76 -5.72 1.70
CA TYR A 55 -13.45 -6.42 0.60
C TYR A 55 -13.94 -7.83 0.98
N ILE A 56 -13.19 -8.56 1.81
CA ILE A 56 -13.64 -9.85 2.36
C ILE A 56 -14.88 -9.63 3.23
N LYS A 57 -14.87 -8.63 4.11
CA LYS A 57 -16.01 -8.33 4.99
C LYS A 57 -17.25 -7.89 4.20
N GLN A 58 -17.10 -7.15 3.10
CA GLN A 58 -18.24 -6.77 2.26
C GLN A 58 -18.87 -7.99 1.57
N ARG A 59 -18.05 -8.92 1.07
CA ARG A 59 -18.50 -10.08 0.29
C ARG A 59 -18.99 -11.22 1.17
N LEU A 60 -18.43 -11.37 2.38
CA LEU A 60 -18.78 -12.42 3.33
C LEU A 60 -19.02 -11.83 4.75
N PRO A 61 -20.14 -11.11 4.97
CA PRO A 61 -20.39 -10.37 6.21
C PRO A 61 -20.35 -11.21 7.49
N GLN A 62 -20.66 -12.50 7.39
CA GLN A 62 -20.65 -13.46 8.51
C GLN A 62 -19.25 -13.98 8.87
N ALA A 63 -18.22 -13.74 8.06
CA ALA A 63 -16.86 -14.14 8.38
C ALA A 63 -16.28 -13.33 9.55
N GLU A 64 -15.49 -13.98 10.39
CA GLU A 64 -14.63 -13.33 11.35
C GLU A 64 -13.36 -12.87 10.63
N VAL A 65 -13.25 -11.56 10.41
CA VAL A 65 -12.11 -10.95 9.74
C VAL A 65 -11.28 -10.24 10.80
N SER A 66 -10.05 -10.71 11.04
CA SER A 66 -9.10 -10.08 11.96
C SER A 66 -7.98 -9.41 11.16
N LEU A 67 -7.76 -8.11 11.38
CA LEU A 67 -6.67 -7.34 10.80
C LEU A 67 -5.63 -7.04 11.89
N ILE A 68 -4.42 -7.59 11.75
CA ILE A 68 -3.30 -7.37 12.65
C ILE A 68 -2.38 -6.32 12.03
N GLU A 69 -2.12 -5.24 12.77
CA GLU A 69 -1.21 -4.17 12.36
C GLU A 69 -0.42 -3.68 13.58
N ALA A 70 0.89 -3.49 13.44
CA ALA A 70 1.73 -3.07 14.56
C ALA A 70 1.51 -1.61 14.96
N GLN A 71 1.11 -0.75 14.02
CA GLN A 71 0.90 0.69 14.24
C GLN A 71 -0.58 1.03 14.40
N ALA A 72 -0.93 1.87 15.38
CA ALA A 72 -2.32 2.33 15.54
C ALA A 72 -2.80 3.23 14.37
N GLN A 73 -1.85 3.85 13.66
CA GLN A 73 -2.09 4.67 12.48
C GLN A 73 -1.13 4.25 11.37
N TYR A 74 -1.65 4.12 10.15
CA TYR A 74 -0.86 3.90 8.96
C TYR A 74 -0.57 5.22 8.27
N TYR A 75 0.71 5.51 8.07
CA TYR A 75 1.13 6.67 7.29
C TYR A 75 1.50 6.24 5.87
N THR A 76 1.04 6.98 4.86
CA THR A 76 1.34 6.66 3.46
C THR A 76 2.76 7.07 3.07
N CYS A 77 3.45 6.17 2.36
CA CYS A 77 4.68 6.52 1.65
C CYS A 77 4.39 7.30 0.35
N PRO A 78 3.35 6.96 -0.46
CA PRO A 78 2.85 7.87 -1.48
C PRO A 78 2.53 9.24 -0.87
N PHE A 79 2.79 10.33 -1.59
CA PHE A 79 2.60 11.72 -1.14
C PHE A 79 3.49 12.17 0.02
N SER A 80 4.28 11.29 0.66
CA SER A 80 5.30 11.72 1.63
C SER A 80 6.37 12.64 1.02
N ASN A 81 6.63 12.51 -0.29
CA ASN A 81 7.50 13.42 -1.02
C ASN A 81 6.93 14.85 -1.09
N LEU A 82 5.60 15.03 -1.12
CA LEU A 82 4.98 16.36 -1.06
C LEU A 82 5.21 17.01 0.32
N TYR A 83 5.21 16.23 1.40
CA TYR A 83 5.61 16.71 2.72
C TYR A 83 7.08 17.15 2.73
N LEU A 84 7.98 16.36 2.12
CA LEU A 84 9.38 16.78 1.94
C LEU A 84 9.49 18.10 1.17
N GLY A 85 8.69 18.26 0.10
CA GLY A 85 8.60 19.48 -0.70
C GLY A 85 7.89 20.66 -0.04
N GLY A 86 7.26 20.49 1.12
CA GLY A 86 6.50 21.54 1.81
C GLY A 86 5.12 21.82 1.21
N LEU A 87 4.55 20.87 0.47
CA LEU A 87 3.24 20.98 -0.20
C LEU A 87 2.12 20.23 0.54
N LYS A 88 2.45 19.51 1.60
CA LYS A 88 1.50 18.71 2.38
C LYS A 88 1.98 18.60 3.83
N ASP A 89 1.06 18.56 4.78
CA ASP A 89 1.38 18.30 6.18
C ASP A 89 1.52 16.80 6.44
N PHE A 90 2.34 16.45 7.43
CA PHE A 90 2.62 15.03 7.74
C PHE A 90 1.37 14.28 8.21
N ASP A 91 0.51 14.93 8.99
CA ASP A 91 -0.70 14.32 9.56
C ASP A 91 -1.73 13.97 8.47
N GLU A 92 -1.70 14.65 7.33
CA GLU A 92 -2.56 14.33 6.18
C GLU A 92 -2.16 13.01 5.47
N LEU A 93 -1.03 12.41 5.85
CA LEU A 93 -0.60 11.10 5.39
C LEU A 93 -1.13 9.96 6.29
N GLY A 94 -1.66 10.30 7.47
CA GLY A 94 -2.10 9.35 8.49
C GLY A 94 -3.52 8.83 8.24
N HIS A 95 -3.70 7.54 8.45
CA HIS A 95 -4.98 6.85 8.38
C HIS A 95 -5.14 5.96 9.61
N ASP A 96 -6.26 6.07 10.32
CA ASP A 96 -6.62 5.12 11.37
C ASP A 96 -7.48 3.97 10.81
N PHE A 97 -7.79 3.01 11.68
CA PHE A 97 -8.55 1.82 11.33
C PHE A 97 -9.96 1.82 11.92
N SER A 98 -10.43 2.94 12.47
CA SER A 98 -11.72 3.04 13.17
C SER A 98 -12.90 2.72 12.24
N ASN A 99 -12.83 3.19 11.00
CA ASN A 99 -13.84 2.91 9.98
C ASN A 99 -13.88 1.43 9.56
N LEU A 100 -12.73 0.74 9.55
CA LEU A 100 -12.69 -0.71 9.32
C LEU A 100 -13.29 -1.45 10.52
N ALA A 101 -12.95 -1.03 11.74
CA ALA A 101 -13.54 -1.58 12.95
C ALA A 101 -15.06 -1.40 13.00
N ALA A 102 -15.57 -0.23 12.62
CA ALA A 102 -17.00 0.06 12.50
C ALA A 102 -17.72 -0.82 11.46
N GLN A 103 -16.99 -1.41 10.51
CA GLN A 103 -17.51 -2.39 9.54
C GLN A 103 -17.49 -3.83 10.07
N GLY A 104 -17.16 -4.04 11.35
CA GLY A 104 -17.12 -5.35 12.00
C GLY A 104 -15.85 -6.14 11.71
N ILE A 105 -14.77 -5.48 11.28
CA ILE A 105 -13.42 -6.07 11.19
C ILE A 105 -12.79 -5.96 12.58
N ARG A 106 -12.26 -7.07 13.10
CA ARG A 106 -11.52 -7.07 14.36
C ARG A 106 -10.11 -6.55 14.11
N VAL A 107 -9.89 -5.26 14.36
CA VAL A 107 -8.55 -4.64 14.26
C VAL A 107 -7.78 -4.90 15.55
N ILE A 108 -6.56 -5.42 15.42
CA ILE A 108 -5.69 -5.80 16.53
C ILE A 108 -4.36 -5.07 16.35
N THR A 109 -4.10 -4.11 17.24
CA THR A 109 -2.82 -3.39 17.24
C THR A 109 -1.77 -4.24 17.93
N ASP A 110 -1.03 -5.04 17.15
CA ASP A 110 0.03 -5.91 17.63
C ASP A 110 0.97 -6.30 16.49
N LEU A 111 2.18 -6.74 16.82
CA LEU A 111 3.14 -7.28 15.87
C LEU A 111 2.90 -8.79 15.70
N ALA A 112 2.69 -9.23 14.45
CA ALA A 112 2.76 -10.65 14.11
C ALA A 112 4.23 -11.09 14.11
N THR A 113 4.57 -12.10 14.92
CA THR A 113 5.95 -12.54 15.15
C THR A 113 6.29 -13.86 14.46
N ALA A 114 5.30 -14.74 14.28
CA ALA A 114 5.45 -16.01 13.57
C ALA A 114 4.12 -16.49 13.00
N VAL A 115 4.17 -17.40 12.03
CA VAL A 115 3.01 -18.11 11.51
C VAL A 115 3.27 -19.61 11.63
N ASP A 116 2.41 -20.30 12.38
CA ASP A 116 2.36 -21.76 12.40
C ASP A 116 1.40 -22.20 11.30
N THR A 117 1.96 -22.62 10.16
CA THR A 117 1.20 -22.99 8.96
C THR A 117 0.57 -24.37 9.08
N GLU A 118 1.08 -25.24 9.95
CA GLU A 118 0.54 -26.57 10.21
C GLU A 118 -0.72 -26.49 11.10
N GLN A 119 -0.65 -25.72 12.19
CA GLN A 119 -1.78 -25.51 13.11
C GLN A 119 -2.69 -24.35 12.68
N LYS A 120 -2.33 -23.65 11.61
CA LYS A 120 -2.99 -22.46 11.06
C LYS A 120 -3.22 -21.38 12.12
N ARG A 121 -2.11 -20.86 12.68
CA ARG A 121 -2.12 -19.82 13.72
C ARG A 121 -1.14 -18.71 13.41
N VAL A 122 -1.51 -17.47 13.72
CA VAL A 122 -0.59 -16.33 13.75
C VAL A 122 -0.24 -16.02 15.20
N HIS A 123 1.05 -16.03 15.51
CA HIS A 123 1.58 -15.63 16.81
C HIS A 123 1.77 -14.13 16.85
N LEU A 124 1.40 -13.53 17.99
CA LEU A 124 1.46 -12.10 18.22
C LEU A 124 2.43 -11.81 19.37
N ALA A 125 3.02 -10.61 19.40
CA ALA A 125 3.97 -10.24 20.43
C ALA A 125 3.32 -10.05 21.80
N HIS A 126 2.10 -9.53 21.85
CA HIS A 126 1.43 -9.14 23.09
C HIS A 126 0.08 -9.82 23.33
N HIS A 127 -0.53 -10.39 22.30
CA HIS A 127 -1.81 -11.11 22.38
C HIS A 127 -1.66 -12.62 22.16
N ALA A 128 -2.71 -13.37 22.51
CA ALA A 128 -2.78 -14.80 22.23
C ALA A 128 -2.78 -15.07 20.72
N ALA A 129 -2.20 -16.20 20.33
CA ALA A 129 -2.17 -16.62 18.93
C ALA A 129 -3.58 -16.83 18.36
N ILE A 130 -3.78 -16.40 17.12
CA ILE A 130 -5.09 -16.37 16.45
C ILE A 130 -5.13 -17.45 15.37
N HIS A 131 -6.15 -18.31 15.43
CA HIS A 131 -6.40 -19.31 14.40
C HIS A 131 -7.02 -18.71 13.14
N TYR A 132 -6.66 -19.26 11.99
CA TYR A 132 -7.26 -18.90 10.71
C TYR A 132 -7.71 -20.14 9.94
N ASP A 133 -8.72 -19.96 9.09
CA ASP A 133 -9.02 -20.90 8.03
C ASP A 133 -8.29 -20.45 6.74
N LYS A 134 -8.17 -19.14 6.53
CA LYS A 134 -7.38 -18.48 5.48
C LYS A 134 -6.55 -17.33 6.04
N LEU A 135 -5.28 -17.22 5.60
CA LEU A 135 -4.36 -16.16 6.01
C LEU A 135 -4.00 -15.30 4.79
N LEU A 136 -4.06 -13.98 4.94
CA LEU A 136 -3.52 -13.03 3.96
C LEU A 136 -2.39 -12.21 4.57
N LEU A 137 -1.21 -12.28 3.95
CA LEU A 137 -0.03 -11.51 4.32
C LEU A 137 0.11 -10.31 3.37
N ALA A 138 0.12 -9.10 3.93
CA ALA A 138 0.44 -7.87 3.22
C ALA A 138 1.52 -7.05 3.96
N PRO A 139 2.68 -7.63 4.29
CA PRO A 139 3.66 -7.00 5.19
C PRO A 139 4.50 -5.91 4.52
N GLY A 140 4.30 -5.66 3.22
CA GLY A 140 5.11 -4.74 2.44
C GLY A 140 6.54 -5.23 2.29
N ILE A 141 7.49 -4.29 2.34
CA ILE A 141 8.93 -4.56 2.21
C ILE A 141 9.61 -4.69 3.57
N ASP A 142 10.74 -5.36 3.57
CA ASP A 142 11.85 -5.06 4.47
C ASP A 142 13.11 -4.65 3.71
N PHE A 143 14.13 -4.22 4.44
CA PHE A 143 15.42 -3.86 3.88
C PHE A 143 16.41 -5.00 4.01
N LYS A 144 17.26 -5.18 2.99
CA LYS A 144 18.44 -6.04 3.06
C LYS A 144 19.54 -5.26 3.77
N TRP A 145 19.46 -5.21 5.11
CA TRP A 145 20.46 -4.53 5.93
C TRP A 145 21.86 -5.09 5.66
N ASN A 146 22.86 -4.21 5.65
CA ASN A 146 24.25 -4.53 5.28
C ASN A 146 24.45 -5.00 3.82
N ALA A 147 23.45 -4.87 2.94
CA ALA A 147 23.68 -5.05 1.50
C ALA A 147 24.56 -3.95 0.90
N LEU A 148 24.60 -2.77 1.54
CA LEU A 148 25.64 -1.77 1.36
C LEU A 148 26.54 -1.85 2.59
N GLU A 149 27.85 -1.91 2.40
CA GLU A 149 28.79 -1.96 3.51
C GLU A 149 28.62 -0.72 4.40
N GLY A 150 28.52 -0.91 5.72
CA GLY A 150 28.34 0.18 6.68
C GLY A 150 26.90 0.75 6.78
N TYR A 151 25.92 0.15 6.09
CA TYR A 151 24.52 0.61 6.14
C TYR A 151 23.58 -0.43 6.78
N ASP A 152 23.47 -0.35 8.10
CA ASP A 152 22.52 -1.09 8.92
C ASP A 152 21.34 -0.20 9.37
N GLU A 153 20.48 -0.73 10.25
CA GLU A 153 19.34 0.00 10.78
C GLU A 153 19.76 1.24 11.59
N ALA A 154 20.89 1.18 12.31
CA ALA A 154 21.40 2.31 13.08
C ALA A 154 21.93 3.44 12.18
N ALA A 155 22.68 3.08 11.13
CA ALA A 155 23.15 4.02 10.10
C ALA A 155 21.98 4.76 9.42
N SER A 156 20.84 4.07 9.25
CA SER A 156 19.63 4.68 8.71
C SER A 156 19.02 5.79 9.58
N LEU A 157 19.43 5.93 10.84
CA LEU A 157 19.02 7.06 11.69
C LEU A 157 19.87 8.31 11.44
N LEU A 158 20.99 8.20 10.75
CA LEU A 158 21.86 9.30 10.35
C LEU A 158 21.68 9.65 8.88
N ALA A 159 21.54 8.64 8.02
CA ALA A 159 21.24 8.79 6.60
C ALA A 159 19.89 8.12 6.30
N PRO A 160 18.74 8.79 6.50
CA PRO A 160 17.42 8.17 6.44
C PRO A 160 17.12 7.56 5.08
N HIS A 161 16.45 6.41 5.04
CA HIS A 161 15.91 5.85 3.80
C HIS A 161 14.57 6.48 3.44
N ALA A 162 13.73 6.78 4.45
CA ALA A 162 12.36 7.28 4.29
C ALA A 162 11.50 6.49 3.27
N TRP A 163 11.77 5.19 3.12
CA TRP A 163 11.03 4.26 2.24
C TRP A 163 9.95 3.43 2.99
N LYS A 164 10.08 3.37 4.32
CA LYS A 164 8.97 3.19 5.25
C LYS A 164 8.78 4.58 5.87
N THR A 165 7.58 5.15 5.77
CA THR A 165 7.32 6.52 6.21
C THR A 165 7.24 6.59 7.75
N GLY A 166 6.83 7.73 8.33
CA GLY A 166 6.80 7.90 9.78
C GLY A 166 8.03 8.67 10.26
N PRO A 167 8.68 8.21 11.34
CA PRO A 167 9.85 8.86 11.91
C PRO A 167 10.99 9.09 10.91
N GLN A 168 11.19 8.17 9.96
CA GLN A 168 12.21 8.28 8.92
C GLN A 168 11.97 9.46 7.97
N THR A 169 10.72 9.67 7.51
CA THR A 169 10.37 10.80 6.64
C THR A 169 10.50 12.13 7.39
N GLN A 170 10.01 12.21 8.63
CA GLN A 170 10.13 13.42 9.45
C GLN A 170 11.59 13.75 9.75
N ARG A 171 12.43 12.74 9.97
CA ARG A 171 13.87 12.91 10.15
C ARG A 171 14.54 13.46 8.90
N LEU A 172 14.23 12.91 7.73
CA LEU A 172 14.74 13.43 6.45
C LEU A 172 14.31 14.89 6.24
N LYS A 173 13.04 15.23 6.53
CA LYS A 173 12.55 16.61 6.46
C LYS A 173 13.37 17.56 7.35
N LYS A 174 13.59 17.18 8.61
CA LYS A 174 14.40 17.97 9.55
C LYS A 174 15.84 18.16 9.07
N GLN A 175 16.45 17.13 8.51
CA GLN A 175 17.80 17.23 7.92
C GLN A 175 17.83 18.20 6.74
N LEU A 176 16.85 18.11 5.83
CA LEU A 176 16.72 19.02 4.68
C LEU A 176 16.51 20.47 5.11
N GLU A 177 15.74 20.73 6.17
CA GLU A 177 15.52 22.07 6.71
C GLU A 177 16.78 22.64 7.36
N ALA A 178 17.52 21.80 8.09
CA ALA A 178 18.77 22.15 8.76
C ALA A 178 19.96 22.31 7.80
N MET A 179 19.91 21.71 6.61
CA MET A 179 20.98 21.79 5.61
C MET A 179 21.30 23.26 5.26
N PRO A 180 22.57 23.70 5.24
CA PRO A 180 22.90 25.06 4.82
C PRO A 180 22.53 25.31 3.35
N ASP A 181 22.22 26.56 2.99
CA ASP A 181 22.07 26.92 1.58
C ASP A 181 23.40 26.78 0.84
N GLY A 182 23.40 26.02 -0.25
CA GLY A 182 24.61 25.61 -0.95
C GLY A 182 25.07 24.19 -0.63
N GLY A 183 24.40 23.50 0.29
CA GLY A 183 24.71 22.10 0.61
C GLY A 183 24.35 21.12 -0.51
N LEU A 184 25.00 19.96 -0.49
CA LEU A 184 24.76 18.85 -1.40
C LEU A 184 23.85 17.80 -0.74
N PHE A 185 22.68 17.59 -1.32
CA PHE A 185 21.84 16.44 -1.02
C PHE A 185 22.21 15.28 -1.95
N ILE A 186 22.50 14.11 -1.39
CA ILE A 186 22.74 12.88 -2.16
C ILE A 186 21.60 11.90 -1.93
N LEU A 187 21.03 11.40 -3.02
CA LEU A 187 20.12 10.25 -3.01
C LEU A 187 20.82 9.03 -3.60
N VAL A 188 20.80 7.91 -2.88
CA VAL A 188 21.24 6.60 -3.37
C VAL A 188 20.03 5.77 -3.77
N ALA A 189 19.93 5.40 -5.04
CA ALA A 189 18.85 4.59 -5.59
C ALA A 189 19.29 3.13 -5.81
N PRO A 190 18.51 2.13 -5.36
CA PRO A 190 18.89 0.72 -5.43
C PRO A 190 18.60 0.12 -6.81
N GLU A 191 19.10 -1.09 -7.03
CA GLU A 191 18.73 -1.96 -8.15
C GLU A 191 17.25 -2.40 -8.06
N ASN A 192 16.71 -2.87 -9.20
CA ASN A 192 15.39 -3.50 -9.23
C ASN A 192 15.45 -4.93 -8.63
N PRO A 193 14.34 -5.45 -8.07
CA PRO A 193 13.07 -4.77 -7.82
C PRO A 193 13.06 -4.01 -6.48
N PHE A 194 12.35 -2.88 -6.44
CA PHE A 194 12.10 -2.11 -5.22
C PHE A 194 10.71 -1.45 -5.25
N ARG A 195 10.20 -1.03 -4.08
CA ARG A 195 8.92 -0.31 -3.93
C ARG A 195 8.95 1.00 -4.71
N CYS A 196 7.91 1.22 -5.51
CA CYS A 196 7.62 2.44 -6.26
C CYS A 196 8.81 2.92 -7.12
N PRO A 197 9.04 2.31 -8.30
CA PRO A 197 10.16 2.68 -9.17
C PRO A 197 10.33 4.17 -9.49
N PRO A 198 9.28 4.99 -9.70
CA PRO A 198 9.47 6.43 -9.94
C PRO A 198 9.67 7.26 -8.66
N GLY A 199 9.51 6.66 -7.47
CA GLY A 199 9.53 7.35 -6.18
C GLY A 199 10.81 8.14 -5.88
N PRO A 200 12.03 7.64 -6.18
CA PRO A 200 13.27 8.37 -5.87
C PRO A 200 13.37 9.66 -6.68
N TYR A 201 12.89 9.62 -7.92
CA TYR A 201 12.96 10.72 -8.87
C TYR A 201 11.89 11.77 -8.60
N GLU A 202 10.70 11.36 -8.13
CA GLU A 202 9.72 12.29 -7.54
C GLU A 202 10.28 12.95 -6.28
N ARG A 203 10.94 12.20 -5.39
CA ARG A 203 11.56 12.74 -4.17
C ARG A 203 12.54 13.85 -4.50
N VAL A 204 13.45 13.60 -5.44
CA VAL A 204 14.41 14.60 -5.91
C VAL A 204 13.68 15.82 -6.47
N SER A 205 12.61 15.63 -7.23
CA SER A 205 11.81 16.73 -7.77
C SER A 205 11.20 17.60 -6.66
N MET A 206 10.63 16.98 -5.62
CA MET A 206 10.03 17.70 -4.50
C MET A 206 11.07 18.37 -3.59
N ILE A 207 12.23 17.75 -3.39
CA ILE A 207 13.35 18.38 -2.68
C ILE A 207 13.92 19.55 -3.49
N ALA A 208 14.06 19.40 -4.81
CA ALA A 208 14.47 20.49 -5.70
C ALA A 208 13.46 21.65 -5.68
N HIS A 209 12.16 21.34 -5.62
CA HIS A 209 11.13 22.35 -5.40
C HIS A 209 11.36 23.11 -4.09
N TYR A 210 11.59 22.40 -2.97
CA TYR A 210 11.89 23.03 -1.68
C TYR A 210 13.16 23.88 -1.73
N PHE A 211 14.26 23.37 -2.30
CA PHE A 211 15.52 24.11 -2.43
C PHE A 211 15.38 25.34 -3.31
N LYS A 212 14.66 25.28 -4.43
CA LYS A 212 14.41 26.45 -5.28
C LYS A 212 13.78 27.62 -4.51
N GLN A 213 12.96 27.33 -3.51
CA GLN A 213 12.29 28.36 -2.69
C GLN A 213 13.13 28.82 -1.50
N HIS A 214 13.87 27.92 -0.85
CA HIS A 214 14.48 28.19 0.47
C HIS A 214 16.01 28.11 0.49
N LYS A 215 16.61 27.36 -0.42
CA LYS A 215 18.04 27.03 -0.46
C LYS A 215 18.56 26.96 -1.91
N PRO A 216 18.43 28.04 -2.71
CA PRO A 216 18.60 28.00 -4.16
C PRO A 216 20.03 27.72 -4.63
N ARG A 217 21.04 27.82 -3.76
CA ARG A 217 22.43 27.47 -4.09
C ARG A 217 22.69 25.97 -3.95
N SER A 218 21.80 25.23 -3.29
CA SER A 218 21.96 23.81 -3.01
C SER A 218 21.90 22.96 -4.28
N LYS A 219 22.51 21.79 -4.22
CA LYS A 219 22.57 20.84 -5.34
C LYS A 219 22.04 19.48 -4.91
N ILE A 220 21.62 18.70 -5.90
CA ILE A 220 21.15 17.33 -5.71
C ILE A 220 21.94 16.42 -6.63
N LEU A 221 22.51 15.37 -6.06
CA LEU A 221 23.15 14.29 -6.79
C LEU A 221 22.38 12.99 -6.57
N ILE A 222 22.04 12.31 -7.65
CA ILE A 222 21.48 10.97 -7.63
C ILE A 222 22.57 9.99 -8.05
N LEU A 223 22.91 9.08 -7.14
CA LEU A 223 23.78 7.94 -7.40
C LEU A 223 22.89 6.72 -7.62
N ASP A 224 22.80 6.26 -8.86
CA ASP A 224 21.86 5.23 -9.28
C ASP A 224 22.55 3.93 -9.66
N ALA A 225 22.12 2.82 -9.06
CA ALA A 225 22.58 1.48 -9.43
C ALA A 225 21.98 0.97 -10.77
N LYS A 226 21.36 1.85 -11.57
CA LYS A 226 20.69 1.52 -12.84
C LYS A 226 21.11 2.47 -13.95
N ASP A 227 21.05 1.99 -15.19
CA ASP A 227 21.31 2.80 -16.41
C ASP A 227 20.06 3.43 -17.02
N ALA A 228 18.88 3.06 -16.51
CA ALA A 228 17.62 3.67 -16.88
C ALA A 228 16.64 3.63 -15.71
N PHE A 229 15.70 4.58 -15.69
CA PHE A 229 14.66 4.60 -14.66
C PHE A 229 13.27 4.96 -15.17
N SER A 230 12.27 4.67 -14.33
CA SER A 230 10.86 4.87 -14.67
C SER A 230 10.57 6.33 -15.02
N LYS A 231 10.00 6.56 -16.22
CA LYS A 231 9.64 7.88 -16.74
C LYS A 231 10.85 8.84 -16.91
N GLN A 232 12.06 8.31 -17.12
CA GLN A 232 13.30 9.09 -17.18
C GLN A 232 13.23 10.33 -18.06
N ALA A 233 12.81 10.20 -19.32
CA ALA A 233 12.74 11.33 -20.25
C ALA A 233 11.81 12.45 -19.75
N LEU A 234 10.67 12.09 -19.12
CA LEU A 234 9.72 13.05 -18.55
C LEU A 234 10.31 13.77 -17.35
N PHE A 235 10.98 13.04 -16.45
CA PHE A 235 11.66 13.62 -15.29
C PHE A 235 12.78 14.56 -15.73
N GLN A 236 13.68 14.13 -16.61
CA GLN A 236 14.79 14.95 -17.09
C GLN A 236 14.32 16.22 -17.82
N GLN A 237 13.27 16.11 -18.66
CA GLN A 237 12.65 17.28 -19.29
C GLN A 237 12.07 18.25 -18.24
N GLY A 238 11.31 17.73 -17.27
CA GLY A 238 10.72 18.53 -16.21
C GLY A 238 11.78 19.17 -15.28
N TRP A 239 12.87 18.47 -14.99
CA TRP A 239 13.99 18.98 -14.21
C TRP A 239 14.71 20.12 -14.93
N GLN A 240 15.03 19.94 -16.20
CA GLN A 240 15.62 21.00 -17.01
C GLN A 240 14.73 22.24 -17.05
N GLN A 241 13.42 22.05 -17.22
CA GLN A 241 12.45 23.15 -17.25
C GLN A 241 12.35 23.90 -15.91
N HIS A 242 12.27 23.18 -14.79
CA HIS A 242 11.93 23.79 -13.50
C HIS A 242 13.12 24.12 -12.61
N TYR A 243 14.21 23.38 -12.74
CA TYR A 243 15.34 23.35 -11.80
C TYR A 243 16.71 23.54 -12.45
N GLY A 244 16.79 23.56 -13.79
CA GLY A 244 18.04 23.76 -14.52
C GLY A 244 19.11 22.75 -14.11
N SER A 245 20.28 23.24 -13.73
CA SER A 245 21.43 22.40 -13.30
C SER A 245 21.44 22.05 -11.81
N MET A 246 20.30 22.11 -11.11
CA MET A 246 20.23 21.74 -9.68
C MET A 246 20.40 20.25 -9.44
N ILE A 247 19.93 19.42 -10.39
CA ILE A 247 19.87 17.97 -10.26
C ILE A 247 20.87 17.35 -11.24
N GLU A 248 21.74 16.50 -10.71
CA GLU A 248 22.64 15.64 -11.46
C GLU A 248 22.27 14.18 -11.21
N TRP A 249 22.28 13.36 -12.25
CA TRP A 249 22.02 11.93 -12.18
C TRP A 249 23.19 11.18 -12.78
N ILE A 250 23.84 10.35 -11.96
CA ILE A 250 24.94 9.48 -12.36
C ILE A 250 24.38 8.05 -12.45
N PRO A 251 24.24 7.48 -13.65
CA PRO A 251 23.83 6.09 -13.84
C PRO A 251 24.95 5.11 -13.48
N PHE A 252 24.61 3.82 -13.40
CA PHE A 252 25.58 2.77 -13.12
C PHE A 252 26.80 2.78 -14.06
N ALA A 253 26.57 2.90 -15.37
CA ALA A 253 27.61 2.97 -16.39
C ALA A 253 28.56 4.17 -16.26
N GLN A 254 28.26 5.12 -15.37
CA GLN A 254 29.08 6.28 -15.04
C GLN A 254 29.48 6.30 -13.55
N ASP A 255 29.53 5.13 -12.90
CA ASP A 255 29.90 4.97 -11.48
C ASP A 255 28.80 5.41 -10.48
N GLY A 256 27.53 5.27 -10.84
CA GLY A 256 26.40 5.63 -9.97
C GLY A 256 26.10 4.64 -8.83
N LYS A 257 26.65 3.42 -8.89
CA LYS A 257 26.31 2.36 -7.93
C LYS A 257 27.12 2.51 -6.65
N VAL A 258 26.45 2.86 -5.56
CA VAL A 258 27.04 2.88 -4.21
C VAL A 258 27.20 1.46 -3.67
N VAL A 259 28.35 1.18 -3.06
CA VAL A 259 28.67 -0.10 -2.41
C VAL A 259 28.94 0.04 -0.91
N ARG A 260 29.37 1.22 -0.45
CA ARG A 260 29.65 1.48 0.97
C ARG A 260 29.08 2.85 1.41
N VAL A 261 28.61 2.91 2.65
CA VAL A 261 28.07 4.10 3.30
C VAL A 261 28.80 4.32 4.62
N ASP A 262 29.32 5.53 4.83
CA ASP A 262 29.75 6.02 6.15
C ASP A 262 28.73 7.07 6.61
N ALA A 263 27.71 6.62 7.34
CA ALA A 263 26.61 7.50 7.77
C ALA A 263 27.04 8.50 8.86
N ASN A 264 28.13 8.25 9.58
CA ASN A 264 28.67 9.22 10.55
C ASN A 264 29.33 10.40 9.85
N ARG A 265 30.03 10.13 8.74
CA ARG A 265 30.65 11.17 7.91
C ARG A 265 29.73 11.69 6.80
N LEU A 266 28.55 11.10 6.61
CA LEU A 266 27.65 11.36 5.48
C LEU A 266 28.36 11.20 4.13
N GLN A 267 29.17 10.14 4.01
CA GLN A 267 29.89 9.78 2.80
C GLN A 267 29.36 8.48 2.20
N VAL A 268 29.46 8.38 0.88
CA VAL A 268 29.21 7.16 0.13
C VAL A 268 30.37 6.88 -0.80
N GLU A 269 30.66 5.60 -1.02
CA GLU A 269 31.66 5.13 -1.96
C GLU A 269 30.97 4.28 -3.02
N THR A 270 31.27 4.59 -4.28
CA THR A 270 30.74 3.92 -5.47
C THR A 270 31.61 2.71 -5.87
N GLU A 271 31.08 1.85 -6.74
CA GLU A 271 31.71 0.58 -7.12
C GLU A 271 33.12 0.76 -7.71
N PHE A 272 33.41 1.88 -8.37
CA PHE A 272 34.75 2.19 -8.90
C PHE A 272 35.63 3.03 -7.94
N GLY A 273 35.21 3.19 -6.68
CA GLY A 273 36.00 3.79 -5.60
C GLY A 273 35.87 5.31 -5.47
N THR A 274 34.92 5.95 -6.17
CA THR A 274 34.66 7.39 -6.01
C THR A 274 33.96 7.64 -4.69
N VAL A 275 34.50 8.57 -3.88
CA VAL A 275 33.91 8.97 -2.61
C VAL A 275 33.17 10.29 -2.78
N HIS A 276 31.88 10.29 -2.44
CA HIS A 276 31.04 11.50 -2.44
C HIS A 276 30.70 11.91 -1.01
N GLN A 277 30.86 13.20 -0.71
CA GLN A 277 30.49 13.83 0.57
C GLN A 277 29.14 14.53 0.42
N ALA A 278 28.19 14.23 1.31
CA ALA A 278 26.90 14.91 1.37
C ALA A 278 26.80 15.84 2.59
N ASP A 279 25.93 16.85 2.51
CA ASP A 279 25.42 17.57 3.68
C ASP A 279 24.14 16.90 4.22
N VAL A 280 23.36 16.27 3.34
CA VAL A 280 22.24 15.39 3.69
C VAL A 280 22.27 14.16 2.78
N LEU A 281 22.24 12.98 3.38
CA LEU A 281 22.33 11.70 2.67
C LEU A 281 21.02 10.91 2.83
N ASN A 282 20.37 10.60 1.71
CA ASN A 282 19.20 9.72 1.65
C ASN A 282 19.57 8.39 0.98
N VAL A 283 19.73 7.32 1.76
CA VAL A 283 20.10 6.00 1.23
C VAL A 283 18.89 5.08 1.19
N ILE A 284 18.46 4.68 0.00
CA ILE A 284 17.39 3.69 -0.18
C ILE A 284 18.06 2.33 -0.41
N PRO A 285 18.14 1.44 0.59
CA PRO A 285 18.83 0.17 0.44
C PRO A 285 18.02 -0.82 -0.42
N PRO A 286 18.66 -1.89 -0.94
CA PRO A 286 17.96 -3.01 -1.55
C PRO A 286 16.89 -3.60 -0.62
N GLN A 287 15.84 -4.15 -1.21
CA GLN A 287 14.61 -4.53 -0.51
C GLN A 287 14.30 -6.01 -0.68
N GLN A 288 13.45 -6.51 0.23
CA GLN A 288 12.91 -7.87 0.25
C GLN A 288 11.48 -7.86 0.82
N ALA A 289 10.81 -9.00 0.87
CA ALA A 289 9.50 -9.11 1.54
C ALA A 289 9.63 -8.84 3.05
N GLY A 290 8.58 -8.28 3.66
CA GLY A 290 8.52 -8.06 5.11
C GLY A 290 8.76 -9.35 5.91
N ALA A 291 9.48 -9.25 7.03
CA ALA A 291 10.01 -10.39 7.78
C ALA A 291 9.00 -11.53 8.09
N ILE A 292 7.74 -11.20 8.37
CA ILE A 292 6.69 -12.21 8.63
C ILE A 292 6.44 -13.14 7.44
N ALA A 293 6.71 -12.73 6.20
CA ALA A 293 6.63 -13.60 5.03
C ALA A 293 7.73 -14.68 5.05
N VAL A 294 8.93 -14.33 5.51
CA VAL A 294 10.02 -15.30 5.72
C VAL A 294 9.64 -16.26 6.86
N GLN A 295 9.13 -15.72 7.98
CA GLN A 295 8.69 -16.53 9.13
C GLN A 295 7.53 -17.47 8.80
N ALA A 296 6.69 -17.12 7.82
CA ALA A 296 5.62 -17.97 7.34
C ALA A 296 6.08 -19.03 6.33
N GLY A 297 7.36 -19.04 5.93
CA GLY A 297 7.90 -20.00 4.97
C GLY A 297 7.33 -19.83 3.55
N VAL A 298 6.97 -18.60 3.16
CA VAL A 298 6.36 -18.33 1.83
C VAL A 298 7.30 -17.63 0.85
N THR A 299 8.52 -17.26 1.27
CA THR A 299 9.51 -16.59 0.42
C THR A 299 10.42 -17.57 -0.31
N ASP A 300 10.81 -17.28 -1.54
CA ASP A 300 11.84 -18.04 -2.25
C ASP A 300 13.24 -17.42 -2.09
N ASN A 301 14.23 -17.96 -2.81
CA ASN A 301 15.63 -17.50 -2.77
C ASN A 301 15.83 -16.05 -3.23
N SER A 302 14.87 -15.45 -3.94
CA SER A 302 14.93 -14.03 -4.30
C SER A 302 14.68 -13.10 -3.11
N GLY A 303 14.09 -13.64 -2.03
CA GLY A 303 13.60 -12.88 -0.88
C GLY A 303 12.20 -12.30 -1.06
N TRP A 304 11.48 -12.71 -2.12
CA TRP A 304 10.09 -12.35 -2.40
C TRP A 304 9.19 -13.59 -2.41
N VAL A 305 7.87 -13.39 -2.48
CA VAL A 305 6.91 -14.49 -2.38
C VAL A 305 6.36 -14.88 -3.76
N PRO A 306 6.64 -16.10 -4.28
CA PRO A 306 5.98 -16.61 -5.46
C PRO A 306 4.50 -16.89 -5.15
N VAL A 307 3.62 -16.37 -6.01
CA VAL A 307 2.18 -16.49 -5.87
C VAL A 307 1.56 -16.95 -7.19
N ASP A 308 0.42 -17.62 -7.12
CA ASP A 308 -0.45 -17.79 -8.29
C ASP A 308 -0.99 -16.41 -8.70
N SER A 309 -0.69 -16.00 -9.93
CA SER A 309 -1.03 -14.65 -10.40
C SER A 309 -2.52 -14.42 -10.60
N SER A 310 -3.34 -15.47 -10.66
CA SER A 310 -4.79 -15.38 -10.81
C SER A 310 -5.52 -15.10 -9.49
N ASN A 311 -4.93 -15.47 -8.35
CA ASN A 311 -5.63 -15.44 -7.06
C ASN A 311 -4.77 -15.00 -5.87
N PHE A 312 -3.45 -14.85 -6.06
CA PHE A 312 -2.45 -14.46 -5.05
C PHE A 312 -2.28 -15.46 -3.89
N ALA A 313 -2.69 -16.72 -4.08
CA ALA A 313 -2.33 -17.82 -3.18
C ALA A 313 -0.81 -18.05 -3.25
N SER A 314 -0.20 -18.34 -2.11
CA SER A 314 1.21 -18.73 -2.04
C SER A 314 1.40 -20.05 -2.79
N GLN A 315 2.44 -20.11 -3.62
CA GLN A 315 2.85 -21.37 -4.25
C GLN A 315 3.56 -22.32 -3.28
N GLN A 316 3.90 -21.85 -2.08
CA GLN A 316 4.69 -22.61 -1.10
C GLN A 316 3.83 -23.16 0.05
N VAL A 317 2.80 -22.42 0.47
CA VAL A 317 2.00 -22.78 1.65
C VAL A 317 0.51 -22.66 1.32
N ALA A 318 -0.21 -23.76 1.45
CA ALA A 318 -1.65 -23.80 1.27
C ALA A 318 -2.38 -22.86 2.24
N ASP A 319 -3.52 -22.32 1.81
CA ASP A 319 -4.39 -21.43 2.60
C ASP A 319 -3.76 -20.08 3.03
N VAL A 320 -2.56 -19.78 2.52
CA VAL A 320 -1.88 -18.49 2.69
C VAL A 320 -1.87 -17.73 1.37
N TYR A 321 -2.25 -16.46 1.42
CA TYR A 321 -2.27 -15.53 0.28
C TYR A 321 -1.30 -14.40 0.58
N VAL A 322 -0.61 -13.87 -0.43
CA VAL A 322 0.35 -12.78 -0.23
C VAL A 322 0.15 -11.70 -1.28
N VAL A 323 -0.09 -10.46 -0.87
CA VAL A 323 -0.35 -9.33 -1.79
C VAL A 323 0.57 -8.15 -1.52
N GLY A 324 0.59 -7.20 -2.45
CA GLY A 324 1.40 -5.99 -2.38
C GLY A 324 2.87 -6.28 -2.61
N ASP A 325 3.73 -5.42 -2.05
CA ASP A 325 5.17 -5.44 -2.37
C ASP A 325 5.87 -6.76 -2.06
N ALA A 326 5.36 -7.56 -1.11
CA ALA A 326 5.97 -8.85 -0.76
C ALA A 326 5.87 -9.88 -1.90
N SER A 327 4.86 -9.77 -2.77
CA SER A 327 4.58 -10.72 -3.85
C SER A 327 5.48 -10.54 -5.07
N ILE A 328 5.69 -11.63 -5.80
CA ILE A 328 6.23 -11.64 -7.16
C ILE A 328 5.04 -11.54 -8.13
N ALA A 329 4.78 -10.32 -8.61
CA ALA A 329 3.64 -10.02 -9.47
C ALA A 329 4.05 -9.34 -10.79
N SER A 330 5.29 -9.59 -11.23
CA SER A 330 5.85 -9.01 -12.47
C SER A 330 4.92 -9.29 -13.66
N PRO A 331 4.66 -8.31 -14.55
CA PRO A 331 5.30 -6.99 -14.63
C PRO A 331 4.65 -5.88 -13.78
N MET A 332 3.67 -6.17 -12.91
CA MET A 332 3.11 -5.13 -12.04
C MET A 332 4.17 -4.55 -11.09
N PRO A 333 4.25 -3.21 -10.95
CA PRO A 333 5.19 -2.60 -10.03
C PRO A 333 4.76 -2.83 -8.58
N LYS A 334 5.73 -2.81 -7.67
CA LYS A 334 5.51 -2.79 -6.21
C LYS A 334 4.99 -1.41 -5.79
N SER A 335 3.67 -1.17 -5.96
CA SER A 335 3.01 0.12 -5.75
C SER A 335 1.76 0.00 -4.87
N GLY A 336 1.30 1.12 -4.31
CA GLY A 336 0.05 1.15 -3.54
C GLY A 336 -1.18 0.82 -4.39
N PHE A 337 -1.20 1.22 -5.67
CA PHE A 337 -2.30 0.88 -6.58
C PHE A 337 -2.31 -0.62 -6.86
N ALA A 338 -1.15 -1.19 -7.23
CA ALA A 338 -1.03 -2.62 -7.47
C ALA A 338 -1.44 -3.42 -6.23
N ALA A 339 -0.96 -3.05 -5.03
CA ALA A 339 -1.35 -3.70 -3.79
C ALA A 339 -2.87 -3.69 -3.54
N ASN A 340 -3.55 -2.57 -3.81
CA ASN A 340 -5.01 -2.47 -3.73
C ASN A 340 -5.72 -3.36 -4.76
N ALA A 341 -5.28 -3.36 -6.03
CA ALA A 341 -5.86 -4.19 -7.07
C ALA A 341 -5.69 -5.70 -6.78
N GLN A 342 -4.49 -6.10 -6.36
CA GLN A 342 -4.16 -7.46 -5.96
C GLN A 342 -5.02 -7.92 -4.78
N ALA A 343 -5.17 -7.07 -3.77
CA ALA A 343 -5.99 -7.37 -2.60
C ALA A 343 -7.47 -7.60 -2.92
N LYS A 344 -8.03 -6.90 -3.92
CA LYS A 344 -9.43 -7.12 -4.36
C LYS A 344 -9.61 -8.48 -5.03
N VAL A 345 -8.63 -8.91 -5.83
CA VAL A 345 -8.63 -10.25 -6.43
C VAL A 345 -8.43 -11.32 -5.37
N ALA A 346 -7.44 -11.18 -4.49
CA ALA A 346 -7.19 -12.12 -3.40
C ALA A 346 -8.39 -12.24 -2.45
N ALA A 347 -9.04 -11.12 -2.10
CA ALA A 347 -10.26 -11.12 -1.30
C ALA A 347 -11.39 -11.91 -1.96
N THR A 348 -11.55 -11.78 -3.27
CA THR A 348 -12.54 -12.54 -4.03
C THR A 348 -12.19 -14.03 -4.05
N ALA A 349 -10.92 -14.37 -4.29
CA ALA A 349 -10.47 -15.76 -4.30
C ALA A 349 -10.64 -16.43 -2.93
N ILE A 350 -10.27 -15.76 -1.84
CA ILE A 350 -10.47 -16.26 -0.47
C ILE A 350 -11.94 -16.54 -0.19
N VAL A 351 -12.84 -15.62 -0.56
CA VAL A 351 -14.27 -15.81 -0.34
C VAL A 351 -14.84 -16.93 -1.21
N ASN A 352 -14.46 -17.00 -2.49
CA ASN A 352 -14.93 -18.05 -3.38
C ASN A 352 -14.48 -19.42 -2.88
N ASP A 353 -13.22 -19.56 -2.47
CA ASP A 353 -12.70 -20.81 -1.93
C ASP A 353 -13.42 -21.24 -0.64
N LEU A 354 -13.62 -20.33 0.31
CA LEU A 354 -14.38 -20.60 1.54
C LEU A 354 -15.83 -21.05 1.27
N LEU A 355 -16.42 -20.61 0.16
CA LEU A 355 -17.77 -20.95 -0.27
C LEU A 355 -17.84 -22.11 -1.28
N GLY A 356 -16.71 -22.68 -1.70
CA GLY A 356 -16.65 -23.70 -2.74
C GLY A 356 -17.14 -23.21 -4.11
N GLN A 357 -16.89 -21.95 -4.44
CA GLN A 357 -17.26 -21.32 -5.71
C GLN A 357 -16.09 -21.31 -6.69
N ASP A 358 -16.41 -21.28 -7.99
CA ASP A 358 -15.40 -21.26 -9.05
C ASP A 358 -14.49 -20.01 -8.96
N PRO A 359 -13.21 -20.14 -9.34
CA PRO A 359 -12.31 -19.00 -9.45
C PRO A 359 -12.84 -17.94 -10.43
N ALA A 360 -12.72 -16.67 -10.06
CA ALA A 360 -13.04 -15.56 -10.94
C ALA A 360 -11.84 -15.19 -11.82
N GLN A 361 -12.10 -14.71 -13.04
CA GLN A 361 -11.04 -14.19 -13.89
C GLN A 361 -10.42 -12.92 -13.26
N ALA A 362 -9.09 -12.86 -13.29
CA ALA A 362 -8.31 -11.80 -12.69
C ALA A 362 -7.95 -10.68 -13.66
N PHE A 363 -8.29 -9.44 -13.27
CA PHE A 363 -7.92 -8.22 -13.98
C PHE A 363 -7.29 -7.25 -13.00
N TYR A 364 -6.23 -6.57 -13.45
CA TYR A 364 -5.51 -5.60 -12.62
C TYR A 364 -5.29 -4.31 -13.38
N ALA A 365 -5.07 -3.24 -12.62
CA ALA A 365 -4.61 -1.96 -13.13
C ALA A 365 -3.62 -1.36 -12.15
N ASN A 366 -2.69 -0.57 -12.67
CA ASN A 366 -1.78 0.23 -11.87
C ASN A 366 -1.61 1.60 -12.52
N THR A 367 -1.63 2.64 -11.70
CA THR A 367 -1.15 3.97 -12.07
C THR A 367 -0.21 4.50 -10.99
N CYS A 368 0.96 4.98 -11.40
CA CYS A 368 1.91 5.68 -10.53
C CYS A 368 2.10 7.13 -11.00
N TYR A 369 1.40 8.05 -10.33
CA TYR A 369 1.61 9.49 -10.48
C TYR A 369 2.93 9.92 -9.83
N SER A 370 3.55 10.94 -10.40
CA SER A 370 4.67 11.65 -9.80
C SER A 370 4.53 13.14 -10.02
N LEU A 371 4.77 13.92 -8.97
CA LEU A 371 4.80 15.37 -9.05
C LEU A 371 6.24 15.85 -9.27
N ILE A 372 6.50 16.53 -10.39
CA ILE A 372 7.79 17.16 -10.64
C ILE A 372 7.84 18.53 -9.96
N ALA A 373 6.79 19.34 -10.16
CA ALA A 373 6.58 20.65 -9.53
C ALA A 373 5.08 20.78 -9.18
N PRO A 374 4.63 21.76 -8.36
CA PRO A 374 3.24 21.85 -7.89
C PRO A 374 2.17 21.71 -8.99
N HIS A 375 2.49 22.17 -10.20
CA HIS A 375 1.60 22.23 -11.36
C HIS A 375 2.10 21.35 -12.52
N HIS A 376 3.00 20.41 -12.27
CA HIS A 376 3.58 19.53 -13.28
C HIS A 376 3.59 18.09 -12.76
N GLY A 377 2.50 17.36 -13.02
CA GLY A 377 2.41 15.92 -12.79
C GLY A 377 2.77 15.12 -14.04
N ILE A 378 3.21 13.89 -13.82
CA ILE A 378 3.43 12.86 -14.84
C ILE A 378 2.98 11.50 -14.30
N SER A 379 2.64 10.55 -15.17
CA SER A 379 2.10 9.25 -14.81
C SER A 379 2.68 8.12 -15.65
N VAL A 380 2.57 6.91 -15.10
CA VAL A 380 2.68 5.65 -15.83
C VAL A 380 1.46 4.83 -15.44
N ALA A 381 0.72 4.32 -16.41
CA ALA A 381 -0.52 3.60 -16.20
C ALA A 381 -0.55 2.35 -17.08
N ASN A 382 -0.98 1.22 -16.54
CA ASN A 382 -1.05 -0.04 -17.26
C ASN A 382 -2.24 -0.87 -16.76
N ALA A 383 -2.83 -1.65 -17.67
CA ALA A 383 -3.82 -2.68 -17.38
C ALA A 383 -3.20 -4.06 -17.60
N TYR A 384 -3.64 -5.03 -16.80
CA TYR A 384 -3.11 -6.39 -16.82
C TYR A 384 -4.24 -7.41 -16.74
N VAL A 385 -4.00 -8.57 -17.34
CA VAL A 385 -4.75 -9.81 -17.12
C VAL A 385 -3.80 -10.83 -16.51
N ALA A 386 -4.31 -11.80 -15.78
CA ALA A 386 -3.50 -12.93 -15.34
C ALA A 386 -4.10 -14.26 -15.73
N ASP A 387 -3.21 -15.21 -16.03
CA ASP A 387 -3.46 -16.65 -15.90
C ASP A 387 -2.88 -17.16 -14.57
N GLU A 388 -2.88 -18.48 -14.35
CA GLU A 388 -2.39 -19.12 -13.11
C GLU A 388 -0.91 -18.83 -12.82
N THR A 389 -0.12 -18.49 -13.84
CA THR A 389 1.35 -18.42 -13.76
C THR A 389 1.94 -17.08 -14.18
N HIS A 390 1.25 -16.32 -15.02
CA HIS A 390 1.74 -15.06 -15.57
C HIS A 390 0.74 -13.93 -15.41
N VAL A 391 1.27 -12.76 -15.06
CA VAL A 391 0.61 -11.48 -15.28
C VAL A 391 1.04 -10.94 -16.63
N ILE A 392 0.09 -10.56 -17.47
CA ILE A 392 0.32 -10.05 -18.82
C ILE A 392 -0.17 -8.61 -18.88
N GLU A 393 0.72 -7.70 -19.24
CA GLU A 393 0.35 -6.31 -19.55
C GLU A 393 -0.40 -6.27 -20.88
N THR A 394 -1.61 -5.71 -20.88
CA THR A 394 -2.47 -5.66 -22.07
C THR A 394 -2.50 -4.29 -22.73
N SER A 395 -2.29 -3.23 -21.96
CA SER A 395 -2.23 -1.85 -22.43
C SER A 395 -1.57 -0.97 -21.37
N GLY A 396 -1.06 0.18 -21.80
CA GLY A 396 -0.49 1.14 -20.87
C GLY A 396 0.48 2.09 -21.54
N GLY A 397 1.20 2.83 -20.71
CA GLY A 397 2.22 3.76 -21.15
C GLY A 397 2.55 4.80 -20.09
N VAL A 398 3.52 5.64 -20.44
CA VAL A 398 3.85 6.85 -19.69
C VAL A 398 3.17 8.05 -20.32
N SER A 399 3.08 9.16 -19.59
CA SER A 399 2.63 10.44 -20.15
C SER A 399 3.38 10.79 -21.44
N PRO A 400 2.74 11.42 -22.43
CA PRO A 400 3.42 11.86 -23.64
C PRO A 400 4.51 12.89 -23.30
N LEU A 401 5.67 12.82 -23.94
CA LEU A 401 6.80 13.73 -23.66
C LEU A 401 6.51 15.17 -24.13
N ASP A 402 5.69 15.33 -25.16
CA ASP A 402 5.24 16.60 -25.74
C ASP A 402 3.93 17.14 -25.11
N GLY A 403 3.52 16.59 -23.97
CA GLY A 403 2.35 17.05 -23.21
C GLY A 403 2.44 18.53 -22.83
N SER A 404 1.37 19.30 -23.12
CA SER A 404 1.29 20.73 -22.82
C SER A 404 1.31 21.04 -21.32
N ALA A 405 1.58 22.30 -20.94
CA ALA A 405 1.52 22.73 -19.53
C ALA A 405 0.15 22.45 -18.89
N ALA A 406 -0.95 22.62 -19.65
CA ALA A 406 -2.29 22.28 -19.19
C ALA A 406 -2.48 20.77 -18.98
N PHE A 407 -1.83 19.92 -19.79
CA PHE A 407 -1.81 18.48 -19.58
C PHE A 407 -1.07 18.12 -18.29
N ARG A 408 0.12 18.69 -18.08
CA ARG A 408 0.91 18.48 -16.85
C ARG A 408 0.17 18.93 -15.58
N GLN A 409 -0.56 20.04 -15.66
CA GLN A 409 -1.42 20.49 -14.56
C GLN A 409 -2.52 19.47 -14.27
N LYS A 410 -3.23 19.00 -15.29
CA LYS A 410 -4.27 17.98 -15.12
C LYS A 410 -3.71 16.70 -14.50
N GLU A 411 -2.51 16.26 -14.89
CA GLU A 411 -1.87 15.10 -14.27
C GLU A 411 -1.56 15.29 -12.78
N ALA A 412 -1.16 16.50 -12.36
CA ALA A 412 -0.99 16.83 -10.94
C ALA A 412 -2.33 16.75 -10.19
N ASP A 413 -3.39 17.33 -10.75
CA ASP A 413 -4.73 17.31 -10.19
C ASP A 413 -5.29 15.89 -10.10
N TYR A 414 -5.08 15.07 -11.13
CA TYR A 414 -5.47 13.66 -11.14
C TYR A 414 -4.67 12.82 -10.15
N GLY A 415 -3.38 13.12 -9.95
CA GLY A 415 -2.59 12.49 -8.89
C GLY A 415 -3.17 12.76 -7.50
N ALA A 416 -3.54 14.02 -7.22
CA ALA A 416 -4.18 14.40 -5.95
C ALA A 416 -5.56 13.74 -5.78
N ALA A 417 -6.37 13.71 -6.85
CA ALA A 417 -7.67 13.04 -6.85
C ALA A 417 -7.53 11.53 -6.64
N TRP A 418 -6.55 10.90 -7.28
CA TRP A 418 -6.22 9.48 -7.09
C TRP A 418 -5.89 9.19 -5.63
N TYR A 419 -5.00 9.99 -5.01
CA TYR A 419 -4.61 9.78 -3.62
C TYR A 419 -5.81 9.85 -2.67
N LYS A 420 -6.70 10.82 -2.87
CA LYS A 420 -7.95 10.93 -2.12
C LYS A 420 -8.84 9.70 -2.34
N ALA A 421 -9.07 9.31 -3.58
CA ALA A 421 -9.97 8.21 -3.93
C ALA A 421 -9.47 6.86 -3.41
N ILE A 422 -8.18 6.55 -3.59
CA ILE A 422 -7.60 5.28 -3.10
C ILE A 422 -7.58 5.24 -1.58
N SER A 423 -7.27 6.35 -0.90
CA SER A 423 -7.32 6.40 0.57
C SER A 423 -8.75 6.22 1.09
N GLN A 424 -9.74 6.77 0.39
CA GLN A 424 -11.15 6.56 0.70
C GLN A 424 -11.57 5.11 0.51
N ASP A 425 -11.21 4.49 -0.61
CA ASP A 425 -11.49 3.07 -0.87
C ASP A 425 -10.95 2.16 0.24
N ILE A 426 -9.74 2.45 0.74
CA ILE A 426 -9.05 1.57 1.67
C ILE A 426 -9.48 1.81 3.12
N TRP A 427 -9.35 3.04 3.62
CA TRP A 427 -9.50 3.32 5.06
C TRP A 427 -10.79 4.08 5.42
N ASN A 428 -11.39 4.85 4.49
CA ASN A 428 -12.38 5.88 4.87
C ASN A 428 -13.79 5.76 4.26
N SER A 429 -14.10 4.74 3.46
CA SER A 429 -15.41 4.64 2.81
C SER A 429 -16.41 3.84 3.66
N PRO A 430 -17.63 4.35 3.93
CA PRO A 430 -18.69 3.55 4.52
C PRO A 430 -19.16 2.48 3.52
N LEU A 431 -19.52 1.29 4.01
CA LEU A 431 -20.22 0.29 3.21
C LEU A 431 -21.51 0.90 2.67
N VAL A 432 -21.59 1.10 1.34
CA VAL A 432 -22.90 1.28 0.71
C VAL A 432 -23.64 -0.02 0.97
N LYS A 433 -24.73 0.04 1.75
CA LYS A 433 -25.63 -1.10 1.88
C LYS A 433 -26.08 -1.46 0.47
N ALA A 434 -25.66 -2.62 -0.03
CA ALA A 434 -26.27 -3.20 -1.20
C ALA A 434 -27.75 -3.38 -0.88
N THR A 435 -28.59 -2.53 -1.48
CA THR A 435 -30.05 -2.66 -1.45
C THR A 435 -30.49 -3.74 -2.40
#